data_AF-A0A2B7ZQ28-F1
#
_entry.id   AF-A0A2B7ZQ28-F1
#
_cell.length_a   1.000
_cell.length_b   1.000
_cell.length_c   1.000
_cell.angle_alpha   90.00
_cell.angle_beta   90.00
_cell.angle_gamma   90.00
#
_symmetry.space_group_name_H-M   'P 1'
#
loop_
_entity.id
_entity.type
_entity.pdbx_description
1 polymer ?
#
loop_
_entity_poly.entity_id
_entity_poly.type
_entity_poly.pdbx_seq_one_letter_code
_entity_poly.pdbx_strand_id
1 'polypeptide(L)'
;MKIRVLTSVFILLFAGVYGQAEAIGRFENQAPSDSVFELGAAKVILKNRQIIASSGRIERTWKWTGSGFQTISLKDLRHGKQYAESPSKLRCDWSLPGAVSDTSLAELMSLVVREDDDQGFSNRHLEIISVIKYPTAKLLLQHAVWVYPEATGIRVQLRIKALEGFSAKGIRDEEEKAVVYGNKMERPGPRCDFLPLNFTAENQRRYWGYYNNPGGRHDPARDMLQETVVSGYPLFLSEDNNWASGLSVEYNGGTHGVCVVKESPKCVNQTAHLTGSFYSGPDGLQVTGWGLGAEEF
;
A
#
# COMPACT_ATOMS: atom_id res chain seq x y z
N MET A 1 -8.57 42.60 -37.18
CA MET A 1 -7.90 42.60 -35.87
C MET A 1 -8.79 41.83 -34.90
N LYS A 2 -8.54 40.53 -34.71
CA LYS A 2 -9.39 39.64 -33.88
C LYS A 2 -8.66 39.38 -32.56
N ILE A 3 -9.21 39.91 -31.48
CA ILE A 3 -8.74 39.69 -30.11
C ILE A 3 -9.18 38.28 -29.69
N ARG A 4 -8.22 37.39 -29.45
CA ARG A 4 -8.46 36.08 -28.83
C ARG A 4 -8.47 36.28 -27.31
N VAL A 5 -9.62 36.04 -26.68
CA VAL A 5 -9.73 35.91 -25.23
C VAL A 5 -9.27 34.50 -24.86
N LEU A 6 -8.15 34.39 -24.15
CA LEU A 6 -7.69 33.15 -23.54
C LEU A 6 -8.50 32.93 -22.25
N THR A 7 -9.37 31.94 -22.23
CA THR A 7 -10.08 31.51 -21.02
C THR A 7 -9.18 30.55 -20.25
N SER A 8 -8.40 31.06 -19.30
CA SER A 8 -7.68 30.23 -18.33
C SER A 8 -8.66 29.73 -17.28
N VAL A 9 -8.96 28.43 -17.29
CA VAL A 9 -9.76 27.76 -16.27
C VAL A 9 -8.88 27.56 -15.02
N PHE A 10 -9.22 28.26 -13.95
CA PHE A 10 -8.70 28.02 -12.60
C PHE A 10 -9.37 26.77 -12.03
N ILE A 11 -8.60 25.71 -11.79
CA ILE A 11 -9.01 24.61 -10.90
C ILE A 11 -8.36 24.89 -9.55
N LEU A 12 -9.20 25.25 -8.58
CA LEU A 12 -8.85 25.35 -7.16
C LEU A 12 -8.32 23.98 -6.69
N LEU A 13 -7.01 23.92 -6.43
CA LEU A 13 -6.41 22.90 -5.59
C LEU A 13 -7.01 23.01 -4.19
N PHE A 14 -7.30 21.86 -3.57
CA PHE A 14 -7.71 21.75 -2.18
C PHE A 14 -6.81 22.62 -1.30
N ALA A 15 -7.44 23.58 -0.62
CA ALA A 15 -6.78 24.58 0.19
C ALA A 15 -6.15 23.94 1.44
N GLY A 16 -4.92 24.35 1.71
CA GLY A 16 -4.27 24.21 3.02
C GLY A 16 -2.87 23.63 2.93
N VAL A 17 -1.89 24.46 2.57
CA VAL A 17 -0.57 24.63 3.23
C VAL A 17 0.09 25.82 2.52
N TYR A 18 0.25 26.95 3.20
CA TYR A 18 1.11 28.04 2.74
C TYR A 18 2.34 28.07 3.63
N GLY A 19 3.52 27.95 3.01
CA GLY A 19 4.77 28.44 3.58
C GLY A 19 5.72 27.37 4.08
N GLN A 20 6.41 26.68 3.17
CA GLN A 20 7.86 26.48 3.18
C GLN A 20 8.27 25.90 1.82
N ALA A 21 9.50 26.18 1.37
CA ALA A 21 9.98 26.04 0.00
C ALA A 21 9.54 24.72 -0.68
N GLU A 22 8.47 24.80 -1.48
CA GLU A 22 7.98 23.68 -2.26
C GLU A 22 8.83 23.53 -3.51
N ALA A 23 9.59 22.44 -3.62
CA ALA A 23 10.04 21.96 -4.92
C ALA A 23 8.82 21.40 -5.66
N ILE A 24 8.02 22.27 -6.28
CA ILE A 24 6.89 21.86 -7.13
C ILE A 24 7.45 21.38 -8.48
N GLY A 25 7.68 20.08 -8.60
CA GLY A 25 7.83 19.45 -9.92
C GLY A 25 6.46 19.37 -10.61
N ARG A 26 6.15 20.31 -11.52
CA ARG A 26 5.02 20.15 -12.44
C ARG A 26 5.43 19.20 -13.56
N PHE A 27 4.77 18.06 -13.66
CA PHE A 27 5.03 17.07 -14.70
C PHE A 27 4.03 17.21 -15.84
N GLU A 28 4.41 17.95 -16.88
CA GLU A 28 3.94 17.65 -18.23
C GLU A 28 4.99 16.73 -18.88
N ASN A 29 4.70 15.43 -18.95
CA ASN A 29 5.41 14.44 -19.77
C ASN A 29 6.92 14.20 -19.56
N GLN A 30 7.53 14.58 -18.43
CA GLN A 30 8.92 14.24 -18.12
C GLN A 30 9.03 13.36 -16.87
N ALA A 31 10.03 12.46 -16.81
CA ALA A 31 10.31 11.69 -15.60
C ALA A 31 10.80 12.63 -14.49
N PRO A 32 10.68 12.28 -13.19
CA PRO A 32 11.28 13.07 -12.13
C PRO A 32 12.76 13.30 -12.41
N SER A 33 13.19 14.57 -12.32
CA SER A 33 14.61 14.88 -12.28
C SER A 33 15.24 14.11 -11.13
N ASP A 34 16.38 13.48 -11.38
CA ASP A 34 17.11 12.76 -10.34
C ASP A 34 17.29 13.68 -9.12
N SER A 35 16.71 13.30 -7.98
CA SER A 35 16.61 14.16 -6.78
C SER A 35 16.83 13.34 -5.52
N VAL A 36 17.41 13.96 -4.50
CA VAL A 36 17.70 13.34 -3.21
C VAL A 36 17.18 14.26 -2.10
N PHE A 37 16.42 13.68 -1.17
CA PHE A 37 15.86 14.34 0.00
C PHE A 37 16.33 13.60 1.25
N GLU A 38 16.75 14.34 2.28
CA GLU A 38 17.32 13.76 3.50
C GLU A 38 16.75 14.45 4.73
N LEU A 39 16.49 13.66 5.78
CA LEU A 39 16.09 14.11 7.10
C LEU A 39 16.67 13.15 8.13
N GLY A 40 17.74 13.54 8.83
CA GLY A 40 18.46 12.62 9.71
C GLY A 40 18.91 11.37 8.94
N ALA A 41 18.52 10.18 9.41
CA ALA A 41 18.79 8.92 8.71
C ALA A 41 17.79 8.59 7.59
N ALA A 42 16.65 9.30 7.51
CA ALA A 42 15.70 9.10 6.43
C ALA A 42 16.21 9.72 5.13
N LYS A 43 16.03 8.99 4.03
CA LYS A 43 16.48 9.38 2.70
C LYS A 43 15.48 8.93 1.64
N VAL A 44 15.13 9.82 0.73
CA VAL A 44 14.34 9.52 -0.45
C VAL A 44 15.13 9.88 -1.69
N ILE A 45 15.29 8.93 -2.61
CA ILE A 45 15.93 9.14 -3.90
C ILE A 45 14.89 8.92 -4.99
N LEU A 46 14.72 9.92 -5.85
CA LEU A 46 13.94 9.82 -7.06
C LEU A 46 14.92 9.68 -8.22
N LYS A 47 14.88 8.55 -8.93
CA LYS A 47 15.80 8.32 -10.05
C LYS A 47 15.24 7.26 -10.99
N ASN A 48 15.44 7.43 -12.30
CA ASN A 48 15.09 6.39 -13.29
C ASN A 48 13.64 5.87 -13.16
N ARG A 49 12.68 6.76 -12.87
CA ARG A 49 11.27 6.42 -12.59
C ARG A 49 11.08 5.48 -11.38
N GLN A 50 11.99 5.55 -10.42
CA GLN A 50 11.92 4.83 -9.16
C GLN A 50 11.85 5.79 -7.99
N ILE A 51 11.22 5.31 -6.92
CA ILE A 51 11.23 5.91 -5.60
C ILE A 51 12.02 4.94 -4.72
N ILE A 52 13.15 5.38 -4.18
CA ILE A 52 13.91 4.62 -3.18
C ILE A 52 13.71 5.35 -1.86
N ALA A 53 12.94 4.75 -0.95
CA ALA A 53 12.69 5.29 0.38
C ALA A 53 13.44 4.47 1.41
N SER A 54 14.28 5.15 2.21
CA SER A 54 15.06 4.53 3.27
C SER A 54 14.84 5.28 4.58
N SER A 55 14.60 4.55 5.67
CA SER A 55 14.61 5.11 7.02
C SER A 55 16.02 5.15 7.64
N GLY A 56 17.03 4.61 6.94
CA GLY A 56 18.34 4.27 7.50
C GLY A 56 18.41 2.85 8.08
N ARG A 57 17.26 2.20 8.35
CA ARG A 57 17.19 0.81 8.83
C ARG A 57 16.49 -0.13 7.87
N ILE A 58 15.52 0.37 7.12
CA ILE A 58 14.82 -0.37 6.06
C ILE A 58 14.77 0.49 4.81
N GLU A 59 14.90 -0.13 3.64
CA GLU A 59 14.78 0.51 2.34
C GLU A 59 13.74 -0.22 1.49
N ARG A 60 12.75 0.51 0.97
CA ARG A 60 11.80 0.00 -0.02
C ARG A 60 11.94 0.79 -1.32
N THR A 61 11.98 0.07 -2.43
CA THR A 61 12.07 0.67 -3.77
C THR A 61 10.85 0.33 -4.58
N TRP A 62 10.24 1.36 -5.17
CA TRP A 62 9.16 1.24 -6.14
C TRP A 62 9.61 1.69 -7.52
N LYS A 63 9.06 1.06 -8.56
CA LYS A 63 9.22 1.43 -9.96
C LYS A 63 7.89 1.82 -10.56
N TRP A 64 7.85 2.93 -11.28
CA TRP A 64 6.68 3.31 -12.08
C TRP A 64 6.58 2.41 -13.33
N THR A 65 5.43 1.77 -13.51
CA THR A 65 5.21 0.80 -14.61
C THR A 65 4.28 1.31 -15.70
N GLY A 66 3.76 2.53 -15.55
CA GLY A 66 2.67 3.06 -16.38
C GLY A 66 1.28 2.61 -15.94
N SER A 67 1.17 1.61 -15.06
CA SER A 67 -0.10 1.21 -14.41
C SER A 67 -0.18 1.63 -12.95
N GLY A 68 0.98 1.90 -12.33
CA GLY A 68 1.12 2.30 -10.94
C GLY A 68 2.56 2.12 -10.47
N PHE A 69 2.76 2.10 -9.14
CA PHE A 69 4.05 1.78 -8.53
C PHE A 69 4.10 0.29 -8.16
N GLN A 70 5.19 -0.35 -8.54
CA GLN A 70 5.49 -1.75 -8.23
C GLN A 70 6.69 -1.80 -7.28
N THR A 71 6.55 -2.51 -6.16
CA THR A 71 7.69 -2.82 -5.28
C THR A 71 8.64 -3.77 -5.98
N ILE A 72 9.91 -3.34 -6.10
CA ILE A 72 10.99 -4.12 -6.71
C ILE A 72 12.11 -4.46 -5.73
N SER A 73 12.12 -3.86 -4.53
CA SER A 73 13.11 -4.14 -3.50
C SER A 73 12.58 -3.79 -2.11
N LEU A 74 12.98 -4.56 -1.11
CA LEU A 74 12.71 -4.35 0.31
C LEU A 74 13.87 -4.93 1.12
N LYS A 75 14.71 -4.06 1.68
CA LYS A 75 15.94 -4.42 2.38
C LYS A 75 15.89 -4.02 3.84
N ASP A 76 16.30 -4.92 4.72
CA ASP A 76 16.79 -4.56 6.05
C ASP A 76 18.27 -4.17 5.95
N LEU A 77 18.53 -2.88 6.14
CA LEU A 77 19.86 -2.31 6.03
C LEU A 77 20.75 -2.64 7.24
N ARG A 78 20.16 -3.01 8.39
CA ARG A 78 20.93 -3.36 9.59
C ARG A 78 21.60 -4.72 9.46
N HIS A 79 20.91 -5.66 8.81
CA HIS A 79 21.38 -7.03 8.64
C HIS A 79 21.78 -7.36 7.18
N GLY A 80 21.66 -6.39 6.27
CA GLY A 80 21.97 -6.57 4.85
C GLY A 80 21.09 -7.62 4.16
N LYS A 81 19.83 -7.76 4.61
CA LYS A 81 18.89 -8.77 4.09
C LYS A 81 17.94 -8.16 3.06
N GLN A 82 17.78 -8.84 1.92
CA GLN A 82 16.78 -8.52 0.91
C GLN A 82 15.61 -9.49 1.03
N TYR A 83 14.38 -8.97 1.05
CA TYR A 83 13.18 -9.80 1.15
C TYR A 83 12.38 -9.85 -0.15
N ALA A 84 12.46 -8.80 -0.97
CA ALA A 84 11.83 -8.71 -2.28
C ALA A 84 12.81 -9.13 -3.38
N GLU A 85 13.06 -10.43 -3.51
CA GLU A 85 14.04 -10.98 -4.46
C GLU A 85 13.41 -11.47 -5.77
N SER A 86 12.15 -11.91 -5.72
CA SER A 86 11.46 -12.49 -6.87
C SER A 86 10.84 -11.40 -7.74
N PRO A 87 11.10 -11.39 -9.06
CA PRO A 87 10.41 -10.48 -9.97
C PRO A 87 8.91 -10.73 -9.92
N SER A 88 8.15 -9.74 -9.43
CA SER A 88 6.69 -9.82 -9.45
C SER A 88 6.18 -9.71 -10.88
N LYS A 89 5.19 -10.55 -11.23
CA LYS A 89 4.43 -10.42 -12.48
C LYS A 89 3.43 -9.25 -12.43
N LEU A 90 3.09 -8.79 -11.22
CA LEU A 90 2.20 -7.65 -11.01
C LEU A 90 2.91 -6.37 -11.45
N ARG A 91 2.18 -5.47 -12.08
CA ARG A 91 2.70 -4.16 -12.51
C ARG A 91 2.38 -3.06 -11.50
N CYS A 92 1.56 -3.35 -10.50
CA CYS A 92 1.13 -2.38 -9.50
C CYS A 92 0.90 -3.07 -8.15
N ASP A 93 1.36 -2.43 -7.07
CA ASP A 93 1.16 -2.96 -5.72
C ASP A 93 -0.31 -2.97 -5.32
N TRP A 94 -1.13 -2.10 -5.91
CA TRP A 94 -2.56 -2.03 -5.68
C TRP A 94 -3.39 -2.42 -6.91
N SER A 95 -4.64 -2.81 -6.66
CA SER A 95 -5.66 -3.04 -7.68
C SER A 95 -7.05 -2.85 -7.10
N LEU A 96 -7.98 -2.35 -7.91
CA LEU A 96 -9.40 -2.27 -7.61
C LEU A 96 -10.15 -3.05 -8.70
N PRO A 97 -10.44 -4.34 -8.49
CA PRO A 97 -11.10 -5.17 -9.51
C PRO A 97 -12.37 -4.49 -10.04
N GLY A 98 -12.48 -4.36 -11.37
CA GLY A 98 -13.55 -3.60 -12.04
C GLY A 98 -13.13 -2.19 -12.50
N ALA A 99 -12.12 -1.58 -11.88
CA ALA A 99 -11.67 -0.22 -12.21
C ALA A 99 -10.15 -0.13 -12.48
N VAL A 100 -9.32 -0.68 -11.59
CA VAL A 100 -7.85 -0.61 -11.65
C VAL A 100 -7.26 -2.01 -11.61
N SER A 101 -6.43 -2.33 -12.60
CA SER A 101 -5.72 -3.61 -12.72
C SER A 101 -4.31 -3.37 -13.28
N ASP A 102 -3.51 -4.44 -13.39
CA ASP A 102 -2.15 -4.35 -13.94
C ASP A 102 -2.10 -3.90 -15.42
N THR A 103 -3.21 -3.97 -16.13
CA THR A 103 -3.34 -3.48 -17.52
C THR A 103 -3.93 -2.09 -17.61
N SER A 104 -4.44 -1.52 -16.52
CA SER A 104 -5.00 -0.17 -16.49
C SER A 104 -3.90 0.86 -16.73
N LEU A 105 -4.03 1.67 -17.78
CA LEU A 105 -3.10 2.77 -18.03
C LEU A 105 -3.34 3.91 -17.04
N ALA A 106 -2.25 4.45 -16.51
CA ALA A 106 -2.24 5.50 -15.51
C ALA A 106 -1.31 6.64 -15.93
N GLU A 107 -1.65 7.85 -15.50
CA GLU A 107 -0.87 9.06 -15.68
C GLU A 107 -0.34 9.49 -14.30
N LEU A 108 0.98 9.51 -14.12
CA LEU A 108 1.60 10.09 -12.92
C LEU A 108 1.56 11.62 -13.06
N MET A 109 0.60 12.26 -12.39
CA MET A 109 0.33 13.70 -12.47
C MET A 109 1.34 14.52 -11.69
N SER A 110 1.70 14.06 -10.49
CA SER A 110 2.72 14.70 -9.67
C SER A 110 3.38 13.70 -8.73
N LEU A 111 4.61 14.04 -8.33
CA LEU A 111 5.34 13.34 -7.29
C LEU A 111 6.11 14.38 -6.49
N VAL A 112 5.77 14.52 -5.22
CA VAL A 112 6.35 15.52 -4.32
C VAL A 112 6.94 14.81 -3.12
N VAL A 113 8.12 15.24 -2.70
CA VAL A 113 8.74 14.83 -1.44
C VAL A 113 8.91 16.08 -0.59
N ARG A 114 8.43 16.02 0.65
CA ARG A 114 8.55 17.12 1.61
C ARG A 114 8.82 16.59 3.00
N GLU A 115 9.34 17.45 3.85
CA GLU A 115 9.31 17.21 5.28
C GLU A 115 7.89 17.50 5.80
N ASP A 116 7.38 16.64 6.68
CA ASP A 116 6.10 16.81 7.35
C ASP A 116 6.21 16.28 8.80
N ASP A 117 5.31 16.72 9.67
CA ASP A 117 5.16 16.28 11.05
C ASP A 117 3.69 15.98 11.41
N ASP A 118 2.82 15.89 10.39
CA ASP A 118 1.38 15.68 10.57
C ASP A 118 0.76 16.75 11.47
N GLN A 119 1.11 18.02 11.23
CA GLN A 119 0.66 19.18 12.01
C GLN A 119 1.05 19.08 13.50
N GLY A 120 2.23 18.52 13.76
CA GLY A 120 2.74 18.26 15.10
C GLY A 120 2.12 17.05 15.81
N PHE A 121 1.25 16.27 15.15
CA PHE A 121 0.72 15.02 15.72
C PHE A 121 1.76 13.90 15.72
N SER A 122 2.68 13.90 14.76
CA SER A 122 3.70 12.87 14.59
C SER A 122 5.10 13.44 14.62
N ASN A 123 6.09 12.55 14.68
CA ASN A 123 7.49 12.95 14.52
C ASN A 123 7.75 13.44 13.09
N ARG A 124 8.76 14.31 12.93
CA ARG A 124 9.22 14.76 11.61
C ARG A 124 9.62 13.56 10.74
N HIS A 125 9.16 13.56 9.50
CA HIS A 125 9.41 12.50 8.52
C HIS A 125 9.51 13.08 7.10
N LEU A 126 10.02 12.29 6.17
CA LEU A 126 9.87 12.58 4.75
C LEU A 126 8.54 11.99 4.27
N GLU A 127 7.65 12.83 3.76
CA GLU A 127 6.41 12.45 3.09
C GLU A 127 6.63 12.45 1.58
N ILE A 128 6.27 11.35 0.92
CA ILE A 128 6.19 11.22 -0.53
C ILE A 128 4.72 11.17 -0.92
N ILE A 129 4.25 12.11 -1.73
CA ILE A 129 2.92 12.10 -2.32
C ILE A 129 3.05 11.94 -3.83
N SER A 130 2.58 10.81 -4.35
CA SER A 130 2.41 10.60 -5.78
C SER A 130 0.94 10.68 -6.17
N VAL A 131 0.57 11.61 -7.03
CA VAL A 131 -0.80 11.76 -7.55
C VAL A 131 -0.89 11.08 -8.91
N ILE A 132 -1.80 10.12 -9.03
CA ILE A 132 -1.94 9.22 -10.16
C ILE A 132 -3.37 9.28 -10.66
N LYS A 133 -3.55 9.56 -11.95
CA LYS A 133 -4.86 9.56 -12.60
C LYS A 133 -5.05 8.27 -13.39
N TYR A 134 -6.22 7.67 -13.27
CA TYR A 134 -6.69 6.57 -14.12
C TYR A 134 -7.80 7.11 -15.03
N PRO A 135 -7.49 7.58 -16.25
CA PRO A 135 -8.46 8.29 -17.08
C PRO A 135 -9.66 7.46 -17.51
N THR A 136 -9.46 6.15 -17.73
CA THR A 136 -10.52 5.21 -18.13
C THR A 136 -11.45 4.91 -16.97
N ALA A 137 -10.90 4.65 -15.79
CA ALA A 137 -11.67 4.39 -14.58
C ALA A 137 -12.25 5.64 -13.93
N LYS A 138 -11.86 6.85 -14.37
CA LYS A 138 -12.28 8.13 -13.76
C LYS A 138 -11.93 8.18 -12.27
N LEU A 139 -10.71 7.80 -11.94
CA LEU A 139 -10.19 7.81 -10.57
C LEU A 139 -8.94 8.67 -10.47
N LEU A 140 -8.79 9.34 -9.33
CA LEU A 140 -7.56 9.99 -8.89
C LEU A 140 -7.10 9.30 -7.60
N LEU A 141 -5.89 8.75 -7.63
CA LEU A 141 -5.28 8.04 -6.51
C LEU A 141 -4.06 8.82 -6.03
N GLN A 142 -3.91 8.95 -4.72
CA GLN A 142 -2.67 9.37 -4.07
C GLN A 142 -2.01 8.15 -3.43
N HIS A 143 -0.77 7.89 -3.80
CA HIS A 143 0.11 6.98 -3.10
C HIS A 143 0.97 7.82 -2.14
N ALA A 144 0.66 7.71 -0.84
CA ALA A 144 1.30 8.45 0.23
C ALA A 144 2.24 7.53 1.02
N VAL A 145 3.51 7.94 1.15
CA VAL A 145 4.53 7.16 1.86
C VAL A 145 5.19 8.05 2.89
N TRP A 146 5.26 7.59 4.15
CA TRP A 146 5.97 8.30 5.22
C TRP A 146 7.21 7.52 5.63
N VAL A 147 8.32 8.23 5.68
CA VAL A 147 9.65 7.68 5.96
C VAL A 147 10.22 8.38 7.19
N TYR A 148 10.11 7.72 8.33
CA TYR A 148 10.60 8.20 9.60
C TYR A 148 12.09 7.88 9.75
N PRO A 149 12.94 8.83 10.19
CA PRO A 149 14.35 8.55 10.47
C PRO A 149 14.49 7.45 11.52
N GLU A 150 15.37 6.48 11.28
CA GLU A 150 15.67 5.34 12.17
C GLU A 150 14.47 4.39 12.46
N ALA A 151 13.35 4.51 11.76
CA ALA A 151 12.23 3.59 11.92
C ALA A 151 12.52 2.23 11.27
N THR A 152 12.00 1.14 11.84
CA THR A 152 12.15 -0.22 11.28
C THR A 152 11.08 -0.57 10.25
N GLY A 153 10.33 0.43 9.77
CA GLY A 153 9.22 0.25 8.85
C GLY A 153 8.98 1.52 8.03
N ILE A 154 8.16 1.38 6.99
CA ILE A 154 7.71 2.46 6.12
C ILE A 154 6.18 2.41 6.08
N ARG A 155 5.53 3.55 6.30
CA ARG A 155 4.07 3.63 6.22
C ARG A 155 3.69 3.92 4.77
N VAL A 156 2.75 3.15 4.24
CA VAL A 156 2.17 3.34 2.90
C VAL A 156 0.67 3.47 3.06
N GLN A 157 0.08 4.43 2.35
CA GLN A 157 -1.36 4.67 2.34
C GLN A 157 -1.81 4.99 0.91
N LEU A 158 -2.98 4.49 0.54
CA LEU A 158 -3.71 4.94 -0.63
C LEU A 158 -4.81 5.90 -0.20
N ARG A 159 -4.95 7.01 -0.92
CA ARG A 159 -6.11 7.92 -0.82
C ARG A 159 -6.72 8.00 -2.20
N ILE A 160 -8.04 7.93 -2.30
CA ILE A 160 -8.69 7.89 -3.61
C ILE A 160 -9.84 8.88 -3.67
N LYS A 161 -10.12 9.31 -4.90
CA LYS A 161 -11.23 10.17 -5.24
C LYS A 161 -11.78 9.81 -6.62
N ALA A 162 -13.09 9.67 -6.72
CA ALA A 162 -13.83 9.59 -7.97
C ALA A 162 -13.80 10.92 -8.72
N LEU A 163 -13.65 10.84 -10.03
CA LEU A 163 -13.79 11.94 -10.95
C LEU A 163 -15.17 11.90 -11.61
N GLU A 164 -15.54 13.01 -12.24
CA GLU A 164 -16.79 13.07 -13.01
C GLU A 164 -16.87 11.93 -14.04
N GLY A 165 -18.02 11.25 -14.07
CA GLY A 165 -18.26 10.08 -14.92
C GLY A 165 -17.76 8.75 -14.35
N PHE A 166 -17.29 8.72 -13.10
CA PHE A 166 -17.02 7.47 -12.39
C PHE A 166 -18.25 6.56 -12.33
N SER A 167 -18.03 5.26 -12.41
CA SER A 167 -19.08 4.25 -12.26
C SER A 167 -18.61 3.16 -11.32
N ALA A 168 -19.37 2.96 -10.25
CA ALA A 168 -19.17 1.86 -9.30
C ALA A 168 -19.52 0.48 -9.91
N LYS A 169 -20.15 0.45 -11.09
CA LYS A 169 -20.67 -0.78 -11.69
C LYS A 169 -19.55 -1.77 -11.99
N GLY A 170 -19.63 -2.94 -11.37
CA GLY A 170 -18.68 -4.04 -11.57
C GLY A 170 -17.41 -3.92 -10.75
N ILE A 171 -17.32 -2.91 -9.86
CA ILE A 171 -16.31 -2.89 -8.82
C ILE A 171 -16.63 -4.00 -7.83
N ARG A 172 -15.61 -4.78 -7.48
CA ARG A 172 -15.69 -5.76 -6.40
C ARG A 172 -14.99 -5.20 -5.18
N ASP A 173 -15.76 -4.84 -4.17
CA ASP A 173 -15.31 -4.34 -2.87
C ASP A 173 -15.30 -5.42 -1.77
N GLU A 174 -15.80 -6.63 -2.06
CA GLU A 174 -15.79 -7.79 -1.16
C GLU A 174 -14.80 -8.90 -1.59
N GLU A 175 -14.45 -9.78 -0.64
CA GLU A 175 -13.75 -11.04 -0.90
C GLU A 175 -14.78 -12.13 -1.22
N GLU A 176 -14.56 -12.89 -2.30
CA GLU A 176 -15.52 -13.90 -2.77
C GLU A 176 -14.96 -15.32 -2.63
N LYS A 177 -15.78 -16.26 -2.16
CA LYS A 177 -15.46 -17.69 -2.23
C LYS A 177 -15.67 -18.21 -3.65
N ALA A 178 -14.61 -18.72 -4.27
CA ALA A 178 -14.66 -19.41 -5.56
C ALA A 178 -14.25 -20.87 -5.44
N VAL A 179 -14.84 -21.74 -6.26
CA VAL A 179 -14.40 -23.14 -6.37
C VAL A 179 -13.21 -23.21 -7.32
N VAL A 180 -12.04 -23.55 -6.79
CA VAL A 180 -10.79 -23.71 -7.53
C VAL A 180 -10.30 -25.15 -7.32
N TYR A 181 -10.22 -25.92 -8.40
CA TYR A 181 -9.86 -27.35 -8.40
C TYR A 181 -10.66 -28.20 -7.38
N GLY A 182 -11.96 -27.92 -7.23
CA GLY A 182 -12.84 -28.63 -6.29
C GLY A 182 -12.80 -28.11 -4.86
N ASN A 183 -11.90 -27.18 -4.52
CA ASN A 183 -11.82 -26.56 -3.20
C ASN A 183 -12.47 -25.16 -3.21
N LYS A 184 -13.21 -24.80 -2.16
CA LYS A 184 -13.67 -23.41 -1.97
C LYS A 184 -12.48 -22.58 -1.47
N MET A 185 -11.99 -21.66 -2.29
CA MET A 185 -10.89 -20.74 -1.97
C MET A 185 -11.41 -19.30 -1.98
N GLU A 186 -10.89 -18.46 -1.08
CA GLU A 186 -11.17 -17.03 -1.11
C GLU A 186 -10.44 -16.37 -2.30
N ARG A 187 -11.14 -15.53 -3.06
CA ARG A 187 -10.58 -14.68 -4.10
C ARG A 187 -10.24 -13.32 -3.49
N PRO A 188 -8.99 -12.85 -3.60
CA PRO A 188 -8.58 -11.55 -3.07
C PRO A 188 -9.44 -10.41 -3.60
N GLY A 189 -9.92 -9.56 -2.69
CA GLY A 189 -10.65 -8.32 -3.03
C GLY A 189 -9.74 -7.22 -3.58
N PRO A 190 -10.10 -5.94 -3.40
CA PRO A 190 -9.22 -4.80 -3.71
C PRO A 190 -7.88 -4.94 -2.98
N ARG A 191 -6.77 -4.87 -3.70
CA ARG A 191 -5.41 -4.98 -3.16
C ARG A 191 -4.91 -3.58 -2.84
N CYS A 192 -4.51 -3.31 -1.61
CA CYS A 192 -3.98 -2.02 -1.18
C CYS A 192 -2.44 -1.99 -1.16
N ASP A 193 -1.79 -3.13 -0.92
CA ASP A 193 -0.35 -3.25 -0.99
C ASP A 193 0.09 -4.65 -1.43
N PHE A 194 1.31 -4.73 -1.96
CA PHE A 194 1.95 -5.97 -2.37
C PHE A 194 3.44 -5.98 -2.04
N LEU A 195 3.90 -7.09 -1.47
CA LEU A 195 5.31 -7.34 -1.23
C LEU A 195 5.72 -8.66 -1.88
N PRO A 196 6.68 -8.68 -2.81
CA PRO A 196 7.15 -9.92 -3.47
C PRO A 196 8.09 -10.73 -2.55
N LEU A 197 7.58 -11.12 -1.38
CA LEU A 197 8.30 -11.92 -0.40
C LEU A 197 8.53 -13.35 -0.93
N ASN A 198 9.68 -13.93 -0.61
CA ASN A 198 10.02 -15.28 -1.03
C ASN A 198 9.34 -16.33 -0.12
N PHE A 199 8.25 -16.94 -0.57
CA PHE A 199 7.58 -18.04 0.15
C PHE A 199 8.06 -19.43 -0.27
N THR A 200 9.06 -19.52 -1.16
CA THR A 200 9.71 -20.79 -1.52
C THR A 200 10.81 -21.19 -0.54
N ALA A 201 11.43 -20.20 0.12
CA ALA A 201 12.40 -20.40 1.17
C ALA A 201 11.73 -20.83 2.48
N GLU A 202 12.51 -21.43 3.38
CA GLU A 202 12.06 -21.78 4.73
C GLU A 202 11.54 -20.54 5.48
N ASN A 203 10.26 -20.56 5.82
CA ASN A 203 9.61 -19.49 6.56
C ASN A 203 8.44 -20.01 7.41
N GLN A 204 8.07 -19.21 8.40
CA GLN A 204 6.81 -19.34 9.12
C GLN A 204 6.05 -18.02 9.08
N ARG A 205 4.72 -18.10 9.19
CA ARG A 205 3.85 -16.92 9.23
C ARG A 205 3.22 -16.82 10.60
N ARG A 206 3.43 -15.70 11.28
CA ARG A 206 2.78 -15.38 12.56
C ARG A 206 1.71 -14.33 12.31
N TYR A 207 0.47 -14.74 12.42
CA TYR A 207 -0.69 -13.88 12.34
C TYR A 207 -1.07 -13.43 13.75
N TRP A 208 -1.34 -12.14 13.93
CA TRP A 208 -1.81 -11.61 15.20
C TRP A 208 -2.84 -10.50 15.00
N GLY A 209 -3.72 -10.32 15.97
CA GLY A 209 -4.71 -9.25 15.93
C GLY A 209 -5.86 -9.46 16.90
N TYR A 210 -6.81 -8.55 16.82
CA TYR A 210 -8.02 -8.61 17.63
C TYR A 210 -8.99 -9.63 17.05
N TYR A 211 -9.33 -10.64 17.84
CA TYR A 211 -10.34 -11.61 17.48
C TYR A 211 -11.70 -11.15 17.99
N ASN A 212 -12.62 -10.90 17.05
CA ASN A 212 -13.96 -10.51 17.39
C ASN A 212 -14.76 -11.74 17.89
N ASN A 213 -14.94 -11.86 19.21
CA ASN A 213 -15.81 -12.86 19.85
C ASN A 213 -17.04 -12.18 20.51
N PRO A 214 -18.08 -11.78 19.76
CA PRO A 214 -19.19 -10.98 20.28
C PRO A 214 -19.89 -11.59 21.50
N GLY A 215 -20.02 -12.92 21.55
CA GLY A 215 -20.71 -13.64 22.63
C GLY A 215 -19.89 -13.85 23.91
N GLY A 216 -18.58 -13.58 23.87
CA GLY A 216 -17.66 -13.86 24.97
C GLY A 216 -16.98 -12.63 25.58
N ARG A 217 -17.27 -11.41 25.12
CA ARG A 217 -16.50 -10.20 25.49
C ARG A 217 -16.65 -9.73 26.95
N HIS A 218 -17.71 -10.18 27.63
CA HIS A 218 -17.95 -9.85 29.04
C HIS A 218 -17.15 -10.74 29.99
N ASP A 219 -16.51 -11.79 29.46
CA ASP A 219 -15.73 -12.74 30.23
C ASP A 219 -14.26 -12.26 30.29
N PRO A 220 -13.80 -11.70 31.42
CA PRO A 220 -12.44 -11.21 31.55
C PRO A 220 -11.38 -12.34 31.47
N ALA A 221 -11.80 -13.62 31.46
CA ALA A 221 -10.91 -14.76 31.26
C ALA A 221 -10.66 -15.08 29.77
N ARG A 222 -11.25 -14.34 28.82
CA ARG A 222 -11.06 -14.58 27.38
C ARG A 222 -10.14 -13.55 26.74
N ASP A 223 -9.13 -14.06 26.02
CA ASP A 223 -8.20 -13.22 25.27
C ASP A 223 -8.88 -12.59 24.05
N MET A 224 -8.84 -11.26 24.00
CA MET A 224 -9.26 -10.49 22.81
C MET A 224 -8.20 -10.47 21.71
N LEU A 225 -6.97 -10.88 22.04
CA LEU A 225 -5.86 -11.01 21.12
C LEU A 225 -5.72 -12.48 20.73
N GLN A 226 -5.69 -12.73 19.43
CA GLN A 226 -5.36 -14.03 18.89
C GLN A 226 -4.00 -13.94 18.22
N GLU A 227 -3.17 -14.96 18.45
CA GLU A 227 -1.94 -15.21 17.72
C GLU A 227 -1.98 -16.62 17.14
N THR A 228 -1.53 -16.79 15.91
CA THR A 228 -1.45 -18.10 15.27
C THR A 228 -0.20 -18.17 14.41
N VAL A 229 0.64 -19.17 14.69
CA VAL A 229 1.80 -19.50 13.88
C VAL A 229 1.42 -20.60 12.91
N VAL A 230 1.61 -20.33 11.62
CA VAL A 230 1.46 -21.30 10.54
C VAL A 230 2.85 -21.64 10.04
N SER A 231 3.25 -22.90 10.20
CA SER A 231 4.50 -23.46 9.66
C SER A 231 4.23 -24.28 8.39
N GLY A 232 5.26 -24.48 7.57
CA GLY A 232 5.17 -25.20 6.30
C GLY A 232 5.61 -24.35 5.11
N TYR A 233 6.47 -24.90 4.26
CA TYR A 233 7.01 -24.26 3.08
C TYR A 233 7.46 -25.36 2.09
N PRO A 234 7.59 -25.06 0.79
CA PRO A 234 7.18 -23.82 0.12
C PRO A 234 5.64 -23.68 0.07
N LEU A 235 5.13 -22.46 -0.08
CA LEU A 235 3.70 -22.25 -0.35
C LEU A 235 3.41 -22.50 -1.84
N PHE A 236 2.64 -23.53 -2.15
CA PHE A 236 2.22 -23.85 -3.52
C PHE A 236 0.88 -23.20 -3.90
N LEU A 237 0.06 -22.88 -2.91
CA LEU A 237 -1.23 -22.21 -3.05
C LEU A 237 -1.28 -21.04 -2.09
N SER A 238 -2.05 -20.02 -2.43
CA SER A 238 -2.28 -18.88 -1.53
C SER A 238 -3.08 -19.32 -0.32
N GLU A 239 -2.61 -18.97 0.87
CA GLU A 239 -3.36 -18.99 2.11
C GLU A 239 -3.92 -17.59 2.40
N ASP A 240 -5.10 -17.52 3.00
CA ASP A 240 -5.74 -16.27 3.40
C ASP A 240 -5.90 -16.18 4.93
N ASN A 241 -5.80 -14.97 5.46
CA ASN A 241 -6.15 -14.68 6.85
C ASN A 241 -6.91 -13.35 6.95
N ASN A 242 -8.20 -13.46 7.27
CA ASN A 242 -9.14 -12.34 7.31
C ASN A 242 -9.41 -11.79 8.71
N TRP A 243 -8.83 -12.35 9.77
CA TRP A 243 -9.02 -11.87 11.16
C TRP A 243 -7.82 -11.06 11.65
N ALA A 244 -6.61 -11.39 11.19
CA ALA A 244 -5.39 -10.73 11.65
C ALA A 244 -5.37 -9.23 11.32
N SER A 245 -4.65 -8.48 12.15
CA SER A 245 -4.32 -7.06 11.94
C SER A 245 -2.83 -6.88 11.66
N GLY A 246 -2.00 -7.87 11.99
CA GLY A 246 -0.63 -7.96 11.54
C GLY A 246 -0.22 -9.37 11.15
N LEU A 247 0.80 -9.43 10.31
CA LEU A 247 1.45 -10.64 9.84
C LEU A 247 2.96 -10.44 9.88
N SER A 248 3.67 -11.34 10.56
CA SER A 248 5.12 -11.49 10.42
C SER A 248 5.43 -12.69 9.54
N VAL A 249 6.19 -12.49 8.47
CA VAL A 249 6.83 -13.55 7.69
C VAL A 249 8.25 -13.68 8.20
N GLU A 250 8.52 -14.79 8.88
CA GLU A 250 9.71 -15.05 9.67
C GLU A 250 10.58 -16.11 8.97
N TYR A 251 11.83 -15.76 8.67
CA TYR A 251 12.80 -16.60 7.97
C TYR A 251 13.86 -17.13 8.93
N ASN A 252 14.48 -18.27 8.58
CA ASN A 252 15.58 -18.88 9.35
C ASN A 252 15.30 -18.95 10.85
N GLY A 253 14.18 -19.60 11.23
CA GLY A 253 13.79 -19.75 12.63
C GLY A 253 13.43 -18.44 13.34
N GLY A 254 13.01 -17.40 12.60
CA GLY A 254 12.58 -16.11 13.16
C GLY A 254 13.70 -15.13 13.49
N THR A 255 14.91 -15.37 12.98
CA THR A 255 16.05 -14.46 13.17
C THR A 255 15.95 -13.18 12.33
N HIS A 256 15.21 -13.23 11.22
CA HIS A 256 14.90 -12.08 10.37
C HIS A 256 13.54 -12.27 9.70
N GLY A 257 12.94 -11.19 9.21
CA GLY A 257 11.58 -11.25 8.70
C GLY A 257 11.00 -9.89 8.34
N VAL A 258 9.79 -9.93 7.78
CA VAL A 258 9.00 -8.75 7.42
C VAL A 258 7.70 -8.79 8.20
N CYS A 259 7.42 -7.72 8.93
CA CYS A 259 6.13 -7.52 9.58
C CYS A 259 5.30 -6.50 8.79
N VAL A 260 4.06 -6.86 8.50
CA VAL A 260 3.07 -5.98 7.86
C VAL A 260 1.92 -5.78 8.83
N VAL A 261 1.55 -4.53 9.04
CA VAL A 261 0.43 -4.14 9.90
C VAL A 261 -0.56 -3.39 9.03
N LYS A 262 -1.84 -3.79 9.10
CA LYS A 262 -2.94 -3.11 8.42
C LYS A 262 -3.84 -2.44 9.43
N GLU A 263 -4.41 -1.31 9.05
CA GLU A 263 -5.47 -0.69 9.83
C GLU A 263 -6.69 -1.62 9.87
N SER A 264 -7.30 -1.75 11.04
CA SER A 264 -8.35 -2.74 11.28
C SER A 264 -9.32 -2.22 12.35
N PRO A 265 -10.60 -2.01 12.01
CA PRO A 265 -11.63 -1.57 12.96
C PRO A 265 -12.13 -2.71 13.85
N LYS A 266 -11.47 -3.89 13.85
CA LYS A 266 -11.93 -5.11 14.53
C LYS A 266 -11.97 -4.98 16.06
N CYS A 267 -11.48 -3.87 16.62
CA CYS A 267 -11.59 -3.52 18.04
C CYS A 267 -12.96 -2.93 18.41
N VAL A 268 -13.71 -2.38 17.45
CA VAL A 268 -14.94 -1.60 17.71
C VAL A 268 -16.16 -2.45 17.36
N ASN A 269 -17.16 -2.50 18.25
CA ASN A 269 -18.41 -3.24 18.03
C ASN A 269 -19.39 -2.46 17.12
N GLN A 270 -18.85 -1.84 16.07
CA GLN A 270 -19.60 -1.04 15.10
C GLN A 270 -19.37 -1.64 13.73
N THR A 271 -20.38 -1.54 12.86
CA THR A 271 -20.22 -1.82 11.45
C THR A 271 -19.09 -0.95 10.91
N ALA A 272 -18.12 -1.57 10.25
CA ALA A 272 -17.00 -0.89 9.65
C ALA A 272 -16.71 -1.51 8.28
N HIS A 273 -16.04 -0.75 7.41
CA HIS A 273 -15.69 -1.22 6.08
C HIS A 273 -14.78 -2.45 6.14
N LEU A 274 -14.89 -3.30 5.11
CA LEU A 274 -13.99 -4.43 4.93
C LEU A 274 -12.55 -3.91 4.76
N THR A 275 -11.73 -4.15 5.78
CA THR A 275 -10.28 -3.85 5.74
C THR A 275 -9.46 -4.98 5.14
N GLY A 276 -10.13 -5.95 4.51
CA GLY A 276 -9.56 -7.09 3.81
C GLY A 276 -8.71 -8.03 4.67
N SER A 277 -7.92 -8.82 3.97
CA SER A 277 -7.17 -9.96 4.45
C SER A 277 -5.71 -9.94 3.99
N PHE A 278 -4.88 -10.74 4.66
CA PHE A 278 -3.55 -11.10 4.17
C PHE A 278 -3.66 -12.33 3.28
N TYR A 279 -3.03 -12.28 2.11
CA TYR A 279 -2.90 -13.43 1.22
C TYR A 279 -1.42 -13.73 1.00
N SER A 280 -0.93 -14.84 1.57
CA SER A 280 0.45 -15.30 1.41
C SER A 280 0.49 -16.42 0.38
N GLY A 281 1.29 -16.30 -0.67
CA GLY A 281 1.35 -17.30 -1.73
C GLY A 281 2.65 -17.31 -2.50
N PRO A 282 2.79 -18.19 -3.52
CA PRO A 282 4.04 -18.34 -4.28
C PRO A 282 4.50 -17.05 -4.96
N ASP A 283 3.58 -16.15 -5.30
CA ASP A 283 3.89 -14.87 -5.94
C ASP A 283 4.36 -13.79 -4.95
N GLY A 284 4.02 -13.91 -3.66
CA GLY A 284 4.31 -12.91 -2.62
C GLY A 284 3.17 -12.73 -1.63
N LEU A 285 3.23 -11.63 -0.88
CA LEU A 285 2.24 -11.24 0.12
C LEU A 285 1.37 -10.12 -0.45
N GLN A 286 0.05 -10.36 -0.51
CA GLN A 286 -0.94 -9.34 -0.85
C GLN A 286 -1.66 -8.89 0.42
N VAL A 287 -1.82 -7.57 0.55
CA VAL A 287 -2.69 -6.96 1.55
C VAL A 287 -3.89 -6.39 0.81
N THR A 288 -5.09 -6.78 1.25
CA THR A 288 -6.34 -6.37 0.61
C THR A 288 -7.18 -5.50 1.54
N GLY A 289 -8.25 -4.91 0.98
CA GLY A 289 -9.15 -3.98 1.64
C GLY A 289 -8.70 -2.55 1.46
N TRP A 290 -9.50 -1.77 0.74
CA TRP A 290 -9.29 -0.32 0.60
C TRP A 290 -9.99 0.49 1.70
N GLY A 291 -10.83 -0.17 2.52
CA GLY A 291 -11.59 0.50 3.58
C GLY A 291 -12.70 1.41 3.05
N LEU A 292 -13.13 1.22 1.80
CA LEU A 292 -14.20 1.94 1.11
C LEU A 292 -15.05 0.94 0.32
N GLY A 293 -16.36 1.12 0.33
CA GLY A 293 -17.30 0.45 -0.56
C GLY A 293 -17.32 1.06 -1.96
N ALA A 294 -17.92 0.35 -2.92
CA ALA A 294 -17.94 0.74 -4.33
C ALA A 294 -18.57 2.12 -4.59
N GLU A 295 -19.51 2.55 -3.75
CA GLU A 295 -20.24 3.82 -3.87
C GLU A 295 -19.59 4.97 -3.07
N GLU A 296 -18.46 4.72 -2.41
CA GLU A 296 -17.82 5.67 -1.47
C GLU A 296 -16.53 6.30 -2.05
N PHE A 297 -16.29 6.10 -3.34
CA PHE A 297 -15.12 6.64 -4.06
C PHE A 297 -15.24 8.12 -4.42
#